data_AF-W9VJD7-F1
#
_entry.id   AF-W9VJD7-F1
#
_cell.length_a   1.000
_cell.length_b   1.000
_cell.length_c   1.000
_cell.angle_alpha   90.00
_cell.angle_beta   90.00
_cell.angle_gamma   90.00
#
_symmetry.space_group_name_H-M   'P 1'
#
loop_
_entity.id
_entity.type
_entity.pdbx_description
1 polymer ?
#
loop_
_entity_poly.entity_id
_entity_poly.type
_entity_poly.pdbx_seq_one_letter_code
_entity_poly.pdbx_strand_id
1 'polypeptide(L)'
;MSVKFEQEQVRMMAPAVPGGRDESTAHKIGEALTGGKQATGYLAAYLKQLQSNPLRTKMLTSGTLSALQELLASWLAHDKSKHGHYFSSRIPKMAAYGAFISAPMGHVLIGFLQWVFAGRTSLKAKILQILTSNLVIAPIQNTVYLSCMAVIAGARAWHQVRATVRAGFWPVMRVSWITSPLALAFAQKFLPEQTWVPFFNIVAFCIGTYINTHTKKKRLAALRKKHYGDGRSSSGRPDDRY
;
A
#
# COMPACT_ATOMS: atom_id res chain seq x y z
N MET A 1 -18.80 36.88 38.39
CA MET A 1 -17.73 37.55 37.62
C MET A 1 -16.37 36.93 37.96
N SER A 2 -16.05 35.73 37.45
CA SER A 2 -14.74 35.10 37.70
C SER A 2 -14.40 34.03 36.65
N VAL A 3 -14.38 34.43 35.37
CA VAL A 3 -13.91 33.54 34.27
C VAL A 3 -12.95 34.27 33.31
N LYS A 4 -12.86 35.61 33.40
CA LYS A 4 -11.94 36.41 32.57
C LYS A 4 -10.50 36.45 33.11
N PHE A 5 -10.31 36.36 34.43
CA PHE A 5 -8.98 36.49 35.05
C PHE A 5 -8.09 35.25 34.84
N GLU A 6 -8.64 34.05 34.73
CA GLU A 6 -7.83 32.84 34.45
C GLU A 6 -7.30 32.78 33.01
N GLN A 7 -8.04 33.31 32.02
CA GLN A 7 -7.59 33.30 30.63
C GLN A 7 -6.41 34.25 30.36
N GLU A 8 -6.30 35.36 31.10
CA GLU A 8 -5.15 36.25 30.98
C GLU A 8 -3.89 35.70 31.67
N GLN A 9 -4.04 35.01 32.81
CA GLN A 9 -2.89 34.42 33.51
C GLN A 9 -2.28 33.22 32.76
N VAL A 10 -3.10 32.38 32.11
CA VAL A 10 -2.61 31.24 31.32
C VAL A 10 -1.85 31.69 30.06
N ARG A 11 -2.16 32.87 29.53
CA ARG A 11 -1.49 33.42 28.33
C ARG A 11 -0.07 33.95 28.63
N MET A 12 0.22 34.30 29.88
CA MET A 12 1.51 34.86 30.32
C MET A 12 2.56 33.81 30.71
N MET A 13 2.19 32.52 30.83
CA MET A 13 3.10 31.45 31.30
C MET A 13 3.42 30.39 30.23
N ALA A 14 3.02 30.58 28.98
CA ALA A 14 3.48 29.71 27.90
C ALA A 14 4.97 30.00 27.62
N PRO A 15 5.89 29.03 27.77
CA PRO A 15 7.28 29.25 27.41
C PRO A 15 7.34 29.59 25.92
N ALA A 16 7.98 30.71 25.59
CA ALA A 16 8.31 31.06 24.22
C ALA A 16 9.22 29.97 23.66
N VAL A 17 8.64 29.05 22.88
CA VAL A 17 9.37 28.03 22.16
C VAL A 17 10.24 28.75 21.12
N PRO A 18 11.57 28.57 21.11
CA PRO A 18 12.42 29.23 20.13
C PRO A 18 12.12 28.67 18.74
N GLY A 19 11.33 29.42 17.96
CA GLY A 19 11.11 29.16 16.55
C GLY A 19 12.31 29.61 15.71
N GLY A 20 12.67 28.81 14.71
CA GLY A 20 13.61 29.27 13.68
C GLY A 20 14.40 28.18 12.98
N ARG A 21 13.71 27.30 12.22
CA ARG A 21 14.16 26.71 10.93
C ARG A 21 13.20 25.65 10.36
N ASP A 22 12.52 24.87 11.21
CA ASP A 22 11.68 23.75 10.74
C ASP A 22 10.25 24.15 10.37
N GLU A 23 9.60 25.07 11.09
CA GLU A 23 8.23 25.51 10.78
C GLU A 23 8.12 26.21 9.42
N SER A 24 9.10 27.05 9.05
CA SER A 24 9.08 27.77 7.77
C SER A 24 9.24 26.83 6.58
N THR A 25 10.09 25.81 6.71
CA THR A 25 10.32 24.83 5.65
C THR A 25 9.12 23.89 5.50
N ALA A 26 8.58 23.39 6.61
CA ALA A 26 7.37 22.58 6.62
C ALA A 26 6.17 23.35 6.04
N HIS A 27 6.01 24.62 6.39
CA HIS A 27 4.96 25.48 5.83
C HIS A 27 5.13 25.66 4.32
N LYS A 28 6.34 25.96 3.83
CA LYS A 28 6.61 26.10 2.37
C LYS A 28 6.32 24.81 1.61
N ILE A 29 6.73 23.66 2.15
CA ILE A 29 6.44 22.35 1.55
C ILE A 29 4.93 22.08 1.56
N GLY A 30 4.27 22.35 2.69
CA GLY A 30 2.82 22.22 2.81
C GLY A 30 2.07 23.09 1.82
N GLU A 31 2.51 24.34 1.63
CA GLU A 31 1.94 25.29 0.68
C GLU A 31 2.17 24.87 -0.76
N ALA A 32 3.36 24.37 -1.12
CA ALA A 32 3.61 23.82 -2.46
C ALA A 32 2.77 22.57 -2.75
N LEU A 33 2.58 21.69 -1.75
CA LEU A 33 1.79 20.47 -1.89
C LEU A 33 0.29 20.78 -2.01
N THR A 34 -0.23 21.67 -1.18
CA THR A 34 -1.68 21.93 -1.06
C THR A 34 -2.16 23.13 -1.88
N GLY A 35 -1.27 24.04 -2.25
CA GLY A 35 -1.57 25.31 -2.91
C GLY A 35 -1.93 26.43 -1.96
N GLY A 36 -1.77 26.23 -0.64
CA GLY A 36 -2.11 27.24 0.37
C GLY A 36 -3.53 27.79 0.19
N LYS A 37 -3.68 29.11 0.26
CA LYS A 37 -4.99 29.79 0.09
C LYS A 37 -5.50 29.81 -1.36
N GLN A 38 -4.64 29.53 -2.34
CA GLN A 38 -4.93 29.68 -3.77
C GLN A 38 -5.33 28.35 -4.43
N ALA A 39 -5.23 27.22 -3.72
CA ALA A 39 -5.61 25.88 -4.19
C ALA A 39 -4.93 25.44 -5.52
N THR A 40 -3.74 25.97 -5.80
CA THR A 40 -2.94 25.73 -7.03
C THR A 40 -1.69 24.86 -6.78
N GLY A 41 -1.72 23.97 -5.79
CA GLY A 41 -0.57 23.11 -5.42
C GLY A 41 -0.41 21.86 -6.28
N TYR A 42 0.67 21.10 -6.03
CA TYR A 42 0.92 19.82 -6.71
C TYR A 42 -0.23 18.81 -6.53
N LEU A 43 -0.89 18.82 -5.36
CA LEU A 43 -2.08 18.00 -5.14
C LEU A 43 -3.22 18.41 -6.07
N ALA A 44 -3.47 19.71 -6.25
CA ALA A 44 -4.50 20.19 -7.17
C ALA A 44 -4.18 19.81 -8.62
N ALA A 45 -2.92 19.92 -9.04
CA ALA A 45 -2.47 19.47 -10.36
C ALA A 45 -2.67 17.95 -10.54
N TYR A 46 -2.35 17.15 -9.53
CA TYR A 46 -2.59 15.71 -9.52
C TYR A 46 -4.09 15.38 -9.62
N LEU A 47 -4.93 16.04 -8.82
CA LEU A 47 -6.38 15.84 -8.84
C LEU A 47 -6.97 16.23 -10.19
N LYS A 48 -6.50 17.32 -10.81
CA LYS A 48 -6.88 17.72 -12.17
C LYS A 48 -6.53 16.63 -13.18
N GLN A 49 -5.34 16.04 -13.10
CA GLN A 49 -4.95 14.92 -13.95
C GLN A 49 -5.76 13.65 -13.69
N LEU A 50 -6.11 13.40 -12.42
CA LEU A 50 -6.94 12.26 -12.04
C LEU A 50 -8.38 12.38 -12.57
N GLN A 51 -8.92 13.59 -12.70
CA GLN A 51 -10.24 13.84 -13.28
C GLN A 51 -10.22 13.86 -14.82
N SER A 52 -9.25 14.56 -15.42
CA SER A 52 -9.16 14.73 -16.88
C SER A 52 -8.60 13.50 -17.60
N ASN A 53 -7.66 12.79 -16.97
CA ASN A 53 -6.96 11.63 -17.53
C ASN A 53 -6.93 10.47 -16.52
N PRO A 54 -8.09 9.95 -16.08
CA PRO A 54 -8.19 9.07 -14.92
C PRO A 54 -7.41 7.78 -15.06
N LEU A 55 -7.47 7.13 -16.23
CA LEU A 55 -6.75 5.88 -16.46
C LEU A 55 -5.24 6.10 -16.45
N ARG A 56 -4.73 7.02 -17.28
CA ARG A 56 -3.30 7.34 -17.36
C ARG A 56 -2.71 7.71 -16.00
N THR A 57 -3.40 8.57 -15.25
CA THR A 57 -2.95 9.00 -13.93
C THR A 57 -2.90 7.82 -12.95
N LYS A 58 -3.94 6.97 -12.92
CA LYS A 58 -3.95 5.75 -12.09
C LYS A 58 -2.83 4.78 -12.48
N MET A 59 -2.54 4.62 -13.77
CA MET A 59 -1.44 3.76 -14.25
C MET A 59 -0.08 4.27 -13.77
N LEU A 60 0.20 5.57 -13.96
CA LEU A 60 1.46 6.17 -13.51
C LEU A 60 1.62 6.11 -11.99
N THR A 61 0.57 6.44 -11.25
CA THR A 61 0.57 6.36 -9.78
C THR A 61 0.78 4.92 -9.31
N SER A 62 0.00 3.96 -9.82
CA SER A 62 0.09 2.57 -9.39
C SER A 62 1.44 1.95 -9.75
N GLY A 63 1.98 2.23 -10.94
CA GLY A 63 3.30 1.74 -11.32
C GLY A 63 4.40 2.30 -10.42
N THR A 64 4.37 3.60 -10.16
CA THR A 64 5.35 4.26 -9.28
C THR A 64 5.28 3.70 -7.86
N LEU A 65 4.07 3.60 -7.29
CA LEU A 65 3.88 3.07 -5.95
C LEU A 65 4.30 1.61 -5.85
N SER A 66 3.93 0.75 -6.80
CA SER A 66 4.35 -0.66 -6.79
C SER A 66 5.87 -0.84 -6.89
N ALA A 67 6.54 -0.02 -7.70
CA ALA A 67 8.01 -0.02 -7.78
C ALA A 67 8.64 0.38 -6.44
N LEU A 68 8.15 1.46 -5.84
CA LEU A 68 8.61 1.95 -4.54
C LEU A 68 8.33 0.95 -3.41
N GLN A 69 7.18 0.28 -3.42
CA GLN A 69 6.84 -0.77 -2.46
C GLN A 69 7.86 -1.91 -2.53
N GLU A 70 8.22 -2.38 -3.73
CA GLU A 70 9.21 -3.46 -3.88
C GLU A 70 10.61 -3.02 -3.45
N LEU A 71 11.00 -1.77 -3.75
CA LEU A 71 12.27 -1.22 -3.32
C LEU A 71 12.35 -1.14 -1.78
N LEU A 72 11.37 -0.50 -1.14
CA LEU A 72 11.30 -0.36 0.31
C LEU A 72 11.21 -1.72 1.00
N ALA A 73 10.37 -2.62 0.50
CA ALA A 73 10.24 -3.96 1.08
C ALA A 73 11.54 -4.75 0.97
N SER A 74 12.29 -4.60 -0.12
CA SER A 74 13.60 -5.24 -0.29
C SER A 74 14.63 -4.67 0.68
N TRP A 75 14.63 -3.34 0.88
CA TRP A 75 15.48 -2.67 1.84
C TRP A 75 15.17 -3.11 3.28
N LEU A 76 13.90 -3.01 3.72
CA LEU A 76 13.45 -3.39 5.06
C LEU A 76 13.66 -4.88 5.37
N ALA A 77 13.51 -5.75 4.37
CA ALA A 77 13.72 -7.18 4.52
C ALA A 77 15.20 -7.59 4.43
N HIS A 78 16.11 -6.67 4.09
CA HIS A 78 17.50 -6.97 3.76
C HIS A 78 17.62 -8.01 2.63
N ASP A 79 16.66 -8.01 1.68
CA ASP A 79 16.60 -8.88 0.50
C ASP A 79 17.52 -8.31 -0.59
N LYS A 80 18.84 -8.47 -0.42
CA LYS A 80 19.84 -7.99 -1.40
C LYS A 80 19.79 -8.83 -2.68
N SER A 81 19.98 -8.19 -3.82
CA SER A 81 20.17 -8.88 -5.10
C SER A 81 21.49 -9.68 -5.11
N LYS A 82 21.69 -10.50 -6.14
CA LYS A 82 22.94 -11.26 -6.34
C LYS A 82 24.20 -10.38 -6.34
N HIS A 83 24.08 -9.10 -6.70
CA HIS A 83 25.18 -8.14 -6.75
C HIS A 83 25.25 -7.22 -5.52
N GLY A 84 24.56 -7.55 -4.42
CA GLY A 84 24.67 -6.82 -3.14
C GLY A 84 23.81 -5.57 -2.99
N HIS A 85 23.20 -5.06 -4.07
CA HIS A 85 22.30 -3.89 -4.03
C HIS A 85 20.82 -4.29 -3.89
N TYR A 86 19.98 -3.37 -3.39
CA TYR A 86 18.52 -3.57 -3.24
C TYR A 86 17.74 -3.39 -4.55
N PHE A 87 18.36 -2.78 -5.56
CA PHE A 87 17.80 -2.72 -6.90
C PHE A 87 17.84 -4.10 -7.54
N SER A 88 16.65 -4.66 -7.78
CA SER A 88 16.49 -5.98 -8.40
C SER A 88 15.61 -5.88 -9.63
N SER A 89 15.67 -6.89 -10.50
CA SER A 89 14.78 -7.01 -11.67
C SER A 89 13.29 -7.11 -11.31
N ARG A 90 12.93 -7.22 -10.02
CA ARG A 90 11.55 -7.19 -9.56
C ARG A 90 10.95 -5.79 -9.53
N ILE A 91 11.75 -4.74 -9.32
CA ILE A 91 11.27 -3.35 -9.26
C ILE A 91 10.62 -2.92 -10.59
N PRO A 92 11.29 -3.03 -11.77
CA PRO A 92 10.64 -2.66 -13.03
C PRO A 92 9.45 -3.57 -13.37
N LYS A 93 9.48 -4.84 -12.96
CA LYS A 93 8.32 -5.75 -13.11
C LYS A 93 7.13 -5.33 -12.24
N MET A 94 7.38 -4.85 -11.03
CA MET A 94 6.34 -4.30 -10.16
C MET A 94 5.80 -2.98 -10.68
N ALA A 95 6.66 -2.15 -11.26
CA ALA A 95 6.21 -0.95 -11.97
C ALA A 95 5.26 -1.30 -13.12
N ALA A 96 5.65 -2.28 -13.95
CA ALA A 96 4.82 -2.75 -15.06
C ALA A 96 3.51 -3.39 -14.57
N TYR A 97 3.56 -4.19 -13.50
CA TYR A 97 2.35 -4.73 -12.88
C TYR A 97 1.39 -3.62 -12.42
N GLY A 98 1.90 -2.62 -11.69
CA GLY A 98 1.08 -1.50 -11.22
C GLY A 98 0.45 -0.73 -12.38
N ALA A 99 1.26 -0.39 -13.38
CA ALA A 99 0.84 0.43 -14.50
C ALA A 99 -0.08 -0.29 -15.49
N PHE A 100 0.21 -1.53 -15.86
CA PHE A 100 -0.46 -2.20 -16.98
C PHE A 100 -1.44 -3.30 -16.56
N ILE A 101 -1.41 -3.75 -15.31
CA ILE A 101 -2.30 -4.81 -14.82
C ILE A 101 -3.21 -4.25 -13.73
N SER A 102 -2.63 -3.81 -12.61
CA SER A 102 -3.38 -3.40 -11.42
C SER A 102 -4.32 -2.22 -11.70
N ALA A 103 -3.78 -1.11 -12.21
CA ALA A 103 -4.57 0.10 -12.44
C ALA A 103 -5.65 -0.06 -13.52
N PRO A 104 -5.37 -0.62 -14.73
CA PRO A 104 -6.41 -0.84 -15.74
C PRO A 104 -7.50 -1.80 -15.27
N MET A 105 -7.13 -2.92 -14.64
CA MET A 105 -8.09 -3.87 -14.09
C MET A 105 -8.98 -3.20 -13.05
N GLY A 106 -8.39 -2.47 -12.08
CA GLY A 106 -9.16 -1.76 -11.07
C GLY A 106 -10.07 -0.68 -11.66
N HIS A 107 -9.60 0.04 -12.68
CA HIS A 107 -10.40 1.04 -13.38
C HIS A 107 -11.64 0.41 -14.04
N VAL A 108 -11.46 -0.70 -14.76
CA VAL A 108 -12.55 -1.39 -15.47
C VAL A 108 -13.53 -2.04 -14.50
N LEU A 109 -13.03 -2.79 -13.51
CA LEU A 109 -13.88 -3.52 -12.55
C LEU A 109 -14.73 -2.57 -11.69
N ILE A 110 -14.12 -1.48 -11.20
CA ILE A 110 -14.87 -0.47 -10.44
C ILE A 110 -15.80 0.31 -11.37
N GLY A 111 -15.37 0.65 -12.59
CA GLY A 111 -16.24 1.30 -13.57
C GLY A 111 -17.48 0.47 -13.88
N PHE A 112 -17.32 -0.84 -14.07
CA PHE A 112 -18.42 -1.79 -14.24
C PHE A 112 -19.33 -1.82 -13.02
N LEU A 113 -18.77 -1.89 -11.81
CA LEU A 113 -19.56 -1.84 -10.57
C LEU A 113 -20.36 -0.53 -10.45
N GLN A 114 -19.76 0.60 -10.78
CA GLN A 114 -20.45 1.90 -10.76
C GLN A 114 -21.57 1.95 -11.80
N TRP A 115 -21.34 1.39 -12.99
CA TRP A 115 -22.36 1.30 -14.04
C TRP A 115 -23.56 0.42 -13.62
N VAL A 116 -23.31 -0.75 -13.01
CA VAL A 116 -24.39 -1.64 -12.51
C VAL A 116 -25.26 -0.97 -11.44
N PHE A 117 -24.67 -0.13 -10.60
CA PHE A 117 -25.36 0.58 -9.52
C PHE A 117 -25.75 2.03 -9.89
N ALA A 118 -25.60 2.42 -11.16
CA ALA A 118 -25.95 3.76 -11.62
C ALA A 118 -27.43 4.07 -11.35
N GLY A 119 -27.70 5.28 -10.84
CA GLY A 119 -29.06 5.73 -10.49
C GLY A 119 -29.64 5.10 -9.22
N ARG A 120 -28.93 4.21 -8.52
CA ARG A 120 -29.39 3.58 -7.28
C ARG A 120 -28.93 4.39 -6.05
N THR A 121 -29.79 5.26 -5.52
CA THR A 121 -29.42 6.17 -4.42
C THR A 121 -29.76 5.66 -3.02
N SER A 122 -30.54 4.57 -2.92
CA SER A 122 -31.01 4.05 -1.62
C SER A 122 -29.87 3.53 -0.74
N LEU A 123 -30.03 3.60 0.58
CA LEU A 123 -29.06 3.06 1.54
C LEU A 123 -28.79 1.57 1.28
N LYS A 124 -29.84 0.79 0.98
CA LYS A 124 -29.74 -0.61 0.60
C LYS A 124 -28.85 -0.82 -0.62
N ALA A 125 -28.97 0.03 -1.64
CA ALA A 125 -28.15 -0.05 -2.84
C ALA A 125 -26.68 0.28 -2.55
N LYS A 126 -26.40 1.31 -1.74
CA LYS A 126 -25.03 1.65 -1.32
C LYS A 126 -24.38 0.51 -0.53
N ILE A 127 -25.10 -0.10 0.41
CA ILE A 127 -24.61 -1.26 1.17
C ILE A 127 -24.32 -2.43 0.22
N LEU A 128 -25.26 -2.73 -0.69
CA LEU A 128 -25.09 -3.82 -1.65
C LEU A 128 -23.90 -3.57 -2.57
N GLN A 129 -23.69 -2.34 -3.04
CA GLN A 129 -22.55 -1.96 -3.86
C GLN A 129 -21.21 -2.20 -3.13
N ILE A 130 -21.13 -1.84 -1.84
CA ILE A 130 -19.95 -2.09 -1.01
C ILE A 130 -19.71 -3.59 -0.83
N LEU A 131 -20.77 -4.36 -0.58
CA LEU A 131 -20.68 -5.81 -0.45
C LEU A 131 -20.23 -6.46 -1.75
N THR A 132 -20.79 -6.08 -2.90
CA THR A 132 -20.36 -6.58 -4.21
C THR A 132 -18.91 -6.22 -4.49
N SER A 133 -18.48 -5.01 -4.15
CA SER A 133 -17.07 -4.60 -4.25
C SER A 133 -16.15 -5.53 -3.43
N ASN A 134 -16.51 -5.79 -2.17
CA ASN A 134 -15.68 -6.61 -1.25
C ASN A 134 -15.74 -8.11 -1.52
N LEU A 135 -16.84 -8.63 -2.06
CA LEU A 135 -17.09 -10.06 -2.24
C LEU A 135 -16.85 -10.54 -3.67
N VAL A 136 -16.77 -9.64 -4.65
CA VAL A 136 -16.54 -9.99 -6.06
C VAL A 136 -15.28 -9.30 -6.57
N ILE A 137 -15.22 -7.98 -6.49
CA ILE A 137 -14.12 -7.21 -7.10
C ILE A 137 -12.80 -7.45 -6.36
N ALA A 138 -12.80 -7.34 -5.02
CA ALA A 138 -11.59 -7.53 -4.21
C ALA A 138 -11.00 -8.95 -4.34
N PRO A 139 -11.77 -10.05 -4.32
CA PRO A 139 -11.24 -11.40 -4.59
C PRO A 139 -10.56 -11.54 -5.96
N ILE A 140 -11.14 -10.95 -7.02
CA ILE A 140 -10.55 -10.98 -8.36
C ILE A 140 -9.20 -10.25 -8.34
N GLN A 141 -9.18 -9.02 -7.81
CA GLN A 141 -7.97 -8.21 -7.74
C GLN A 141 -6.87 -8.89 -6.91
N ASN A 142 -7.21 -9.45 -5.75
CA ASN A 142 -6.25 -10.13 -4.88
C ASN A 142 -5.70 -11.42 -5.49
N THR A 143 -6.53 -12.16 -6.23
CA THR A 143 -6.09 -13.36 -6.96
C THR A 143 -5.11 -13.02 -8.07
N VAL A 144 -5.42 -11.98 -8.86
CA VAL A 144 -4.52 -11.48 -9.91
C VAL A 144 -3.22 -10.98 -9.31
N TYR A 145 -3.29 -10.18 -8.24
CA TYR A 145 -2.12 -9.70 -7.51
C TYR A 145 -1.21 -10.86 -7.07
N LEU A 146 -1.74 -11.85 -6.37
CA LEU A 146 -0.96 -13.00 -5.89
C LEU A 146 -0.37 -13.82 -7.04
N SER A 147 -1.11 -13.94 -8.15
CA SER A 147 -0.63 -14.64 -9.34
C SER A 147 0.55 -13.92 -9.98
N CYS A 148 0.42 -12.61 -10.20
CA CYS A 148 1.51 -11.77 -10.72
C CYS A 148 2.72 -11.75 -9.79
N MET A 149 2.49 -11.64 -8.47
CA MET A 149 3.55 -11.72 -7.46
C MET A 149 4.33 -13.03 -7.56
N ALA A 150 3.65 -14.16 -7.73
CA ALA A 150 4.30 -15.46 -7.90
C ALA A 150 5.20 -15.48 -9.14
N VAL A 151 4.70 -15.03 -10.28
CA VAL A 151 5.45 -14.97 -11.55
C VAL A 151 6.66 -14.05 -11.45
N ILE A 152 6.50 -12.87 -10.82
CA ILE A 152 7.59 -11.91 -10.63
C ILE A 152 8.64 -12.44 -9.63
N ALA A 153 8.20 -13.18 -8.61
CA ALA A 153 9.10 -13.88 -7.69
C ALA A 153 9.89 -15.01 -8.35
N GLY A 154 9.49 -15.46 -9.54
CA GLY A 154 10.19 -16.45 -10.35
C GLY A 154 9.43 -17.75 -10.58
N ALA A 155 8.14 -17.84 -10.23
CA ALA A 155 7.33 -18.99 -10.58
C ALA A 155 7.30 -19.17 -12.11
N ARG A 156 7.46 -20.43 -12.55
CA ARG A 156 7.46 -20.83 -13.96
C ARG A 156 6.39 -21.88 -14.28
N ALA A 157 5.87 -22.57 -13.27
CA ALA A 157 4.84 -23.58 -13.44
C ALA A 157 3.54 -23.21 -12.73
N TRP A 158 2.41 -23.66 -13.28
CA TRP A 158 1.08 -23.36 -12.75
C TRP A 158 0.90 -23.77 -11.28
N HIS A 159 1.44 -24.93 -10.89
CA HIS A 159 1.34 -25.41 -9.51
C HIS A 159 2.00 -24.45 -8.49
N GLN A 160 3.07 -23.75 -8.87
CA GLN A 160 3.75 -22.76 -8.02
C GLN A 160 2.90 -21.50 -7.83
N VAL A 161 2.27 -21.04 -8.92
CA VAL A 161 1.33 -19.91 -8.89
C VAL A 161 0.13 -20.26 -8.02
N ARG A 162 -0.49 -21.42 -8.26
CA ARG A 162 -1.63 -21.92 -7.47
C ARG A 162 -1.28 -22.06 -5.98
N ALA A 163 -0.09 -22.56 -5.65
CA ALA A 163 0.36 -22.67 -4.27
C ALA A 163 0.47 -21.28 -3.59
N THR A 164 1.00 -20.28 -4.31
CA THR A 164 1.12 -18.90 -3.83
C THR A 164 -0.25 -18.27 -3.59
N VAL A 165 -1.17 -18.42 -4.55
CA VAL A 165 -2.54 -17.93 -4.43
C VAL A 165 -3.23 -18.58 -3.24
N ARG A 166 -3.21 -19.92 -3.13
CA ARG A 166 -3.87 -20.64 -2.03
C ARG A 166 -3.32 -20.25 -0.66
N ALA A 167 -2.01 -20.07 -0.54
CA ALA A 167 -1.37 -19.67 0.71
C ALA A 167 -1.61 -18.19 1.06
N GLY A 168 -1.66 -17.30 0.06
CA GLY A 168 -1.75 -15.86 0.24
C GLY A 168 -3.17 -15.29 0.28
N PHE A 169 -4.14 -15.96 -0.33
CA PHE A 169 -5.47 -15.41 -0.58
C PHE A 169 -6.18 -14.99 0.71
N TRP A 170 -6.41 -15.94 1.63
CA TRP A 170 -7.13 -15.64 2.87
C TRP A 170 -6.42 -14.63 3.78
N PRO A 171 -5.08 -14.71 3.98
CA PRO A 171 -4.35 -13.66 4.70
C PRO A 171 -4.55 -12.27 4.10
N VAL A 172 -4.44 -12.13 2.77
CA VAL A 172 -4.61 -10.84 2.09
C VAL A 172 -6.05 -10.35 2.19
N MET A 173 -7.04 -11.23 1.98
CA MET A 173 -8.47 -10.90 2.11
C MET A 173 -8.81 -10.37 3.51
N ARG A 174 -8.33 -11.05 4.58
CA ARG A 174 -8.57 -10.60 5.97
C ARG A 174 -8.01 -9.21 6.23
N VAL A 175 -6.78 -8.94 5.76
CA VAL A 175 -6.19 -7.60 5.91
C VAL A 175 -7.02 -6.57 5.15
N SER A 176 -7.45 -6.88 3.93
CA SER A 176 -8.30 -5.98 3.15
C SER A 176 -9.63 -5.70 3.85
N TRP A 177 -10.31 -6.72 4.36
CA TRP A 177 -11.62 -6.55 5.01
C TRP A 177 -11.57 -5.80 6.33
N ILE A 178 -10.42 -5.78 7.01
CA ILE A 178 -10.22 -4.96 8.21
C ILE A 178 -9.83 -3.53 7.82
N THR A 179 -8.89 -3.39 6.88
CA THR A 179 -8.30 -2.09 6.57
C THR A 179 -9.21 -1.22 5.72
N SER A 180 -9.96 -1.79 4.78
CA SER A 180 -10.85 -1.03 3.89
C SER A 180 -11.96 -0.28 4.64
N PRO A 181 -12.72 -0.88 5.59
CA PRO A 181 -13.74 -0.15 6.35
C PRO A 181 -13.15 0.91 7.27
N LEU A 182 -12.01 0.64 7.91
CA LEU A 182 -11.34 1.61 8.78
C LEU A 182 -10.83 2.83 8.00
N ALA A 183 -10.19 2.59 6.86
CA ALA A 183 -9.75 3.65 5.97
C ALA A 183 -10.93 4.43 5.39
N LEU A 184 -12.02 3.76 5.03
CA LEU A 184 -13.23 4.41 4.52
C LEU A 184 -13.88 5.29 5.60
N ALA A 185 -14.02 4.80 6.83
CA ALA A 185 -14.58 5.57 7.95
C ALA A 185 -13.73 6.83 8.24
N PHE A 186 -12.40 6.71 8.17
CA PHE A 186 -11.51 7.85 8.29
C PHE A 186 -11.71 8.85 7.14
N ALA A 187 -11.71 8.38 5.89
CA ALA A 187 -11.88 9.22 4.72
C ALA A 187 -13.22 9.99 4.76
N GLN A 188 -14.31 9.31 5.12
CA GLN A 188 -15.64 9.93 5.22
C GLN A 188 -15.72 11.01 6.29
N LYS A 189 -15.00 10.85 7.42
CA LYS A 189 -15.06 11.81 8.53
C LYS A 189 -14.13 13.01 8.34
N PHE A 190 -12.98 12.80 7.71
CA PHE A 190 -11.88 13.78 7.75
C PHE A 190 -11.44 14.31 6.38
N LEU A 191 -11.85 13.70 5.26
CA LEU A 191 -11.31 14.02 3.94
C LEU A 191 -12.40 14.38 2.92
N PRO A 192 -12.19 15.43 2.10
CA PRO A 192 -13.02 15.69 0.93
C PRO A 192 -13.00 14.52 -0.07
N GLU A 193 -14.12 14.22 -0.72
CA GLU A 193 -14.26 13.05 -1.62
C GLU A 193 -13.20 13.00 -2.73
N GLN A 194 -12.85 14.16 -3.29
CA GLN A 194 -11.81 14.25 -4.33
C GLN A 194 -10.42 13.76 -3.88
N THR A 195 -10.10 13.81 -2.58
CA THR A 195 -8.80 13.35 -2.05
C THR A 195 -8.81 11.90 -1.61
N TRP A 196 -9.94 11.20 -1.72
CA TRP A 196 -10.04 9.80 -1.30
C TRP A 196 -9.12 8.89 -2.11
N VAL A 197 -9.01 9.07 -3.43
CA VAL A 197 -8.13 8.25 -4.26
C VAL A 197 -6.66 8.34 -3.83
N PRO A 198 -6.03 9.54 -3.72
CA PRO A 198 -4.66 9.62 -3.22
C PRO A 198 -4.52 9.10 -1.78
N PHE A 199 -5.52 9.31 -0.91
CA PHE A 199 -5.51 8.75 0.44
C PHE A 199 -5.47 7.21 0.44
N PHE A 200 -6.38 6.56 -0.30
CA PHE A 200 -6.41 5.11 -0.39
C PHE A 200 -5.14 4.55 -1.05
N ASN A 201 -4.52 5.28 -1.99
CA ASN A 201 -3.23 4.91 -2.56
C ASN A 201 -2.12 4.90 -1.48
N ILE A 202 -2.10 5.88 -0.56
CA ILE A 202 -1.15 5.91 0.56
C ILE A 202 -1.39 4.76 1.53
N VAL A 203 -2.66 4.50 1.90
CA VAL A 203 -3.03 3.38 2.77
C VAL A 203 -2.60 2.05 2.15
N ALA A 204 -2.93 1.83 0.88
CA ALA A 204 -2.53 0.65 0.13
C ALA A 204 -1.00 0.54 -0.01
N PHE A 205 -0.30 1.67 -0.18
CA PHE A 205 1.15 1.73 -0.22
C PHE A 205 1.77 1.19 1.09
N CYS A 206 1.33 1.71 2.24
CA CYS A 206 1.81 1.32 3.56
C CYS A 206 1.53 -0.16 3.85
N ILE A 207 0.29 -0.61 3.67
CA ILE A 207 -0.11 -2.00 3.92
C ILE A 207 0.64 -2.95 2.98
N GLY A 208 0.69 -2.64 1.69
CA GLY A 208 1.39 -3.48 0.72
C GLY A 208 2.89 -3.58 1.01
N THR A 209 3.53 -2.47 1.43
CA THR A 209 4.94 -2.49 1.85
C THR A 209 5.13 -3.38 3.08
N TYR A 210 4.26 -3.27 4.08
CA TYR A 210 4.29 -4.10 5.28
C TYR A 210 4.16 -5.61 4.94
N ILE A 211 3.13 -5.98 4.16
CA ILE A 211 2.89 -7.37 3.76
C ILE A 211 4.06 -7.92 2.94
N ASN A 212 4.56 -7.15 1.97
CA ASN A 212 5.68 -7.57 1.12
C ASN A 212 6.96 -7.76 1.95
N THR A 213 7.26 -6.84 2.86
CA THR A 213 8.38 -6.94 3.80
C THR A 213 8.29 -8.19 4.66
N HIS A 214 7.12 -8.44 5.29
CA HIS A 214 6.91 -9.62 6.13
C HIS A 214 7.06 -10.92 5.33
N THR A 215 6.53 -10.96 4.11
CA THR A 215 6.64 -12.13 3.23
C THR A 215 8.09 -12.41 2.87
N LYS A 216 8.86 -11.39 2.49
CA LYS A 216 10.29 -11.50 2.19
C LYS A 216 11.10 -11.98 3.40
N LYS A 217 10.87 -11.40 4.58
CA LYS A 217 11.54 -11.83 5.83
C LYS A 217 11.27 -13.29 6.14
N LYS A 218 10.02 -13.76 6.03
CA LYS A 218 9.65 -15.17 6.24
C LYS A 218 10.35 -16.10 5.23
N ARG A 219 10.39 -15.71 3.94
CA ARG A 219 11.09 -16.47 2.91
C ARG A 219 12.59 -16.59 3.21
N LEU A 220 13.25 -15.48 3.53
CA LEU A 220 14.67 -15.47 3.87
C LEU A 220 14.98 -16.31 5.10
N ALA A 221 14.14 -16.24 6.14
CA ALA A 221 14.28 -17.08 7.32
C ALA A 221 14.13 -18.58 7.00
N ALA A 222 13.18 -18.95 6.14
CA ALA A 222 13.02 -20.33 5.70
C ALA A 222 14.23 -20.84 4.89
N LEU A 223 14.79 -20.00 4.00
CA LEU A 223 16.00 -20.32 3.23
C LEU A 223 17.23 -20.49 4.13
N ARG A 224 17.39 -19.63 5.15
CA ARG A 224 18.44 -19.77 6.17
C ARG A 224 18.28 -21.07 6.95
N LYS A 225 17.06 -21.40 7.42
CA LYS A 225 16.81 -22.66 8.13
C LYS A 225 17.15 -23.89 7.30
N LYS A 226 16.89 -23.89 5.98
CA LYS A 226 17.32 -24.98 5.09
C LYS A 226 18.85 -25.08 4.99
N HIS A 227 19.52 -23.96 4.74
CA HIS A 227 20.99 -23.93 4.61
C HIS A 227 21.72 -24.34 5.91
N TYR A 228 21.24 -23.92 7.07
CA TYR A 228 21.86 -24.25 8.36
C TYR A 228 21.32 -25.56 8.99
N GLY A 229 20.14 -26.01 8.59
CA GLY A 229 19.51 -27.23 9.11
C GLY A 229 20.10 -28.52 8.52
N ASP A 230 20.47 -28.51 7.23
CA ASP A 230 21.09 -29.68 6.57
C ASP A 230 22.54 -29.93 7.04
N GLY A 231 23.19 -28.96 7.69
CA GLY A 231 24.56 -29.10 8.20
C GLY A 231 24.68 -29.88 9.51
N ARG A 232 23.57 -30.16 10.23
CA ARG A 232 23.60 -30.80 11.55
C ARG A 232 23.36 -32.31 11.53
N SER A 233 22.99 -32.89 10.38
CA SER A 233 22.76 -34.33 10.22
C SER A 233 23.96 -35.11 9.67
N SER A 234 25.10 -34.47 9.40
CA SER A 234 26.30 -35.12 8.82
C SER A 234 27.50 -35.26 9.76
N SER A 235 27.42 -34.81 11.01
CA SER A 235 28.54 -34.88 11.96
C SER A 235 28.11 -35.53 13.27
N GLY A 236 28.18 -36.86 13.34
CA GLY A 236 27.83 -37.55 14.59
C GLY A 236 27.83 -39.07 14.54
N ARG A 237 28.97 -39.69 14.19
CA ARG A 237 29.39 -40.95 14.81
C ARG A 237 30.88 -41.21 14.52
N PRO A 238 31.80 -41.06 15.49
CA PRO A 238 32.99 -41.87 15.51
C PRO A 238 32.54 -43.30 15.80
N ASP A 239 32.82 -44.21 14.87
CA ASP A 239 32.62 -45.64 15.06
C ASP A 239 33.80 -46.12 15.92
N ASP A 240 33.55 -46.38 17.20
CA ASP A 240 34.52 -46.99 18.10
C ASP A 240 34.86 -48.39 17.59
N ARG A 241 36.02 -48.49 16.91
CA ARG A 241 36.73 -49.75 16.70
C ARG A 241 38.09 -49.62 17.36
N TYR A 242 38.26 -50.29 18.50
CA TYR A 242 39.23 -51.35 18.80
C TYR A 242 39.26 -51.59 20.31
#